data_AF-A0A7Y4ZSY6-F1
#
_entry.id   AF-A0A7Y4ZSY6-F1
#
_cell.length_a   1.000
_cell.length_b   1.000
_cell.length_c   1.000
_cell.angle_alpha   90.00
_cell.angle_beta   90.00
_cell.angle_gamma   90.00
#
_symmetry.space_group_name_H-M   'P 1'
#
loop_
_entity.id
_entity.type
_entity.pdbx_description
1 polymer ?
#
loop_
_entity_poly.entity_id
_entity_poly.type
_entity_poly.pdbx_seq_one_letter_code
_entity_poly.pdbx_strand_id
1 'polypeptide(L)' 'MEQARGELRAGRASAALRTLDAHDRDFSNGPLRYEAQVLRVDALAAAGERASAVTLARALLRERPNGASANRLRAFLASE' A
#
# COMPACT_ATOMS: atom_id res chain seq x y z
N MET A 1 2.15 8.74 -7.53
CA MET A 1 2.91 7.77 -6.69
C MET A 1 3.97 8.42 -5.80
N GLU A 2 4.88 9.23 -6.34
CA GLU A 2 5.98 9.83 -5.56
C GLU A 2 5.52 10.81 -4.48
N GLN A 3 4.45 11.57 -4.76
CA GLN A 3 3.83 12.47 -3.79
C GLN A 3 3.29 11.72 -2.56
N ALA A 4 2.58 10.60 -2.74
CA ALA A 4 2.09 9.78 -1.63
C ALA A 4 3.25 9.23 -0.77
N ARG A 5 4.38 8.85 -1.39
CA ARG A 5 5.59 8.47 -0.65
C ARG A 5 6.16 9.62 0.18
N GLY A 6 6.21 10.83 -0.40
CA GLY A 6 6.64 12.02 0.33
C GLY A 6 5.74 12.34 1.52
N GLU A 7 4.42 12.22 1.34
CA GLU A 7 3.43 12.42 2.39
C GLU A 7 3.56 11.38 3.52
N LEU A 8 3.82 10.11 3.18
CA LEU A 8 4.09 9.08 4.18
C LEU A 8 5.34 9.36 5.00
N ARG A 9 6.44 9.74 4.35
CA ARG A 9 7.68 10.11 5.04
C ARG A 9 7.49 11.34 5.93
N ALA A 10 6.58 12.23 5.58
CA ALA A 10 6.22 13.40 6.37
C ALA A 10 5.19 13.12 7.48
N GLY A 11 4.80 11.85 7.70
CA GLY A 11 3.78 11.47 8.70
C GLY A 11 2.34 11.83 8.30
N ARG A 12 2.11 12.23 7.05
CA ARG A 12 0.80 12.64 6.52
C ARG A 12 0.07 11.44 5.89
N ALA A 13 -0.12 10.38 6.65
CA ALA A 13 -0.69 9.14 6.14
C ALA A 13 -2.09 9.32 5.51
N SER A 14 -2.95 10.15 6.11
CA SER A 14 -4.28 10.44 5.55
C SER A 14 -4.23 11.17 4.20
N ALA A 15 -3.23 12.02 3.99
CA ALA A 15 -3.05 12.72 2.72
C ALA A 15 -2.55 11.74 1.64
N ALA A 16 -1.60 10.88 2.00
CA ALA A 16 -1.11 9.81 1.13
C ALA A 16 -2.25 8.86 0.69
N LEU A 17 -3.15 8.50 1.60
CA LEU A 17 -4.32 7.67 1.28
C LEU A 17 -5.25 8.33 0.26
N ARG A 18 -5.52 9.64 0.38
CA ARG A 18 -6.33 10.37 -0.61
C ARG A 18 -5.66 10.42 -1.98
N THR A 19 -4.35 10.68 -2.00
CA THR A 19 -3.56 10.68 -3.23
C THR A 19 -3.59 9.31 -3.91
N LEU A 20 -3.53 8.22 -3.12
CA LEU A 20 -3.63 6.86 -3.62
C LEU A 20 -5.04 6.50 -4.11
N ASP A 21 -6.10 6.98 -3.44
CA ASP A 21 -7.48 6.75 -3.86
C ASP A 21 -7.81 7.45 -5.19
N ALA A 22 -7.31 8.68 -5.37
CA ALA A 22 -7.40 9.40 -6.62
C ALA A 22 -6.66 8.65 -7.75
N HIS A 23 -5.46 8.12 -7.45
CA HIS A 23 -4.69 7.32 -8.41
C HIS A 23 -5.38 6.00 -8.76
N ASP A 24 -6.05 5.34 -7.82
CA ASP A 24 -6.74 4.07 -8.05
C ASP A 24 -7.93 4.25 -9.00
N ARG A 25 -8.67 5.36 -8.88
CA ARG A 25 -9.76 5.71 -9.82
C ARG A 25 -9.27 6.00 -11.23
N ASP A 26 -8.15 6.69 -11.34
CA ASP A 26 -7.61 7.12 -12.64
C ASP A 26 -6.86 5.97 -13.36
N PHE A 27 -6.28 5.02 -12.60
CA PHE A 27 -5.45 3.93 -13.12
C PHE A 27 -5.97 2.53 -12.76
N SER A 28 -7.29 2.34 -12.69
CA SER A 28 -7.92 1.09 -12.21
C SER A 28 -7.51 -0.19 -12.97
N ASN A 29 -6.98 -0.09 -14.20
CA ASN A 29 -6.51 -1.23 -15.00
C ASN A 29 -5.03 -1.15 -15.41
N GLY A 30 -4.24 -0.26 -14.79
CA GLY A 30 -2.83 -0.09 -15.11
C GLY A 30 -1.89 -1.05 -14.36
N PRO A 31 -0.70 -1.35 -14.89
CA PRO A 31 0.33 -2.13 -14.18
C PRO A 31 0.75 -1.50 -12.84
N LEU A 32 0.52 -0.20 -12.69
CA LEU A 32 0.76 0.60 -11.49
C LEU A 32 -0.23 0.33 -10.35
N ARG A 33 -1.37 -0.32 -10.62
CA ARG A 33 -2.37 -0.64 -9.58
C ARG A 33 -1.76 -1.47 -8.46
N TYR A 34 -0.97 -2.47 -8.80
CA TYR A 34 -0.34 -3.34 -7.82
C TYR A 34 0.63 -2.58 -6.91
N GLU A 35 1.48 -1.72 -7.49
CA GLU A 35 2.37 -0.86 -6.70
C GLU A 35 1.61 0.15 -5.83
N ALA A 36 0.46 0.65 -6.30
CA ALA A 36 -0.34 1.62 -5.56
C ALA A 36 -0.96 0.97 -4.32
N GLN A 37 -1.45 -0.26 -4.47
CA GLN A 37 -1.99 -1.03 -3.37
C GLN A 37 -0.93 -1.44 -2.36
N VAL A 38 0.28 -1.79 -2.81
CA VAL A 38 1.42 -2.02 -1.89
C VAL A 38 1.71 -0.75 -1.09
N LEU A 39 1.73 0.42 -1.74
CA LEU A 39 1.93 1.69 -1.05
C LEU A 39 0.78 2.02 -0.08
N ARG A 40 -0.45 1.59 -0.39
CA ARG A 40 -1.62 1.76 0.47
C ARG A 40 -1.50 0.94 1.76
N VAL A 41 -0.87 -0.24 1.71
CA VAL A 41 -0.54 -1.02 2.92
C VAL A 41 0.39 -0.22 3.84
N ASP A 42 1.50 0.31 3.29
CA ASP A 42 2.42 1.16 4.04
C ASP A 42 1.71 2.39 4.64
N ALA A 43 0.77 2.98 3.89
CA ALA A 43 -0.01 4.13 4.34
C ALA A 43 -0.99 3.81 5.46
N LEU A 44 -1.69 2.69 5.38
CA LEU A 44 -2.59 2.22 6.43
C LEU A 44 -1.80 1.89 7.70
N ALA A 45 -0.65 1.23 7.57
CA ALA A 45 0.23 0.95 8.71
C ALA A 45 0.71 2.23 9.39
N ALA A 46 1.14 3.23 8.62
CA ALA A 46 1.56 4.53 9.15
C ALA A 46 0.41 5.35 9.76
N ALA A 47 -0.83 5.15 9.29
CA ALA A 47 -2.03 5.76 9.86
C ALA A 47 -2.50 5.10 11.17
N GLY A 48 -1.89 3.98 11.59
CA GLY A 48 -2.36 3.17 12.72
C GLY A 48 -3.45 2.15 12.36
N GLU A 49 -3.89 2.13 11.10
CA GLU A 49 -4.90 1.22 10.54
C GLU A 49 -4.29 -0.15 10.19
N ARG A 50 -3.60 -0.79 11.16
CA ARG A 50 -2.87 -2.05 10.95
C ARG A 50 -3.77 -3.20 10.47
N ALA A 51 -4.97 -3.36 11.04
CA ALA A 51 -5.90 -4.41 10.62
C ALA A 51 -6.28 -4.32 9.12
N SER A 52 -6.52 -3.09 8.65
CA SER A 52 -6.79 -2.79 7.24
C SER A 52 -5.55 -3.08 6.37
N ALA A 53 -4.36 -2.70 6.85
CA ALA A 53 -3.09 -2.96 6.17
C ALA A 53 -2.82 -4.47 6.00
N VAL A 54 -3.02 -5.26 7.05
CA VAL A 54 -2.85 -6.72 7.05
C VAL A 54 -3.82 -7.40 6.08
N THR A 55 -5.09 -6.99 6.09
CA THR A 55 -6.10 -7.53 5.18
C THR A 55 -5.73 -7.31 3.72
N LEU A 56 -5.30 -6.09 3.39
CA LEU A 56 -4.87 -5.73 2.04
C LEU A 56 -3.58 -6.46 1.64
N ALA A 57 -2.59 -6.53 2.53
CA ALA A 57 -1.35 -7.26 2.29
C ALA A 57 -1.58 -8.74 1.97
N ARG A 58 -2.49 -9.39 2.71
CA ARG A 58 -2.89 -10.80 2.46
C ARG A 58 -3.63 -10.96 1.14
N ALA A 59 -4.44 -9.98 0.73
CA ALA A 59 -5.11 -10.02 -0.58
C ALA A 59 -4.09 -9.90 -1.72
N LEU A 60 -3.16 -8.94 -1.61
CA LEU A 60 -2.09 -8.74 -2.59
C LEU A 60 -1.17 -9.94 -2.72
N LEU A 61 -0.81 -10.59 -1.61
CA LEU A 61 0.00 -11.80 -1.63
C LEU A 61 -0.71 -13.00 -2.25
N ARG A 62 -2.04 -13.07 -2.16
CA ARG A 62 -2.83 -14.10 -2.86
C ARG A 62 -2.87 -13.86 -4.36
N GLU A 63 -2.97 -12.59 -4.78
CA GLU A 63 -2.97 -12.21 -6.20
C GLU A 63 -1.57 -12.37 -6.82
N ARG A 64 -0.52 -11.94 -6.11
CA ARG A 64 0.89 -12.05 -6.53
C ARG A 64 1.77 -12.50 -5.37
N PRO A 65 1.95 -13.82 -5.19
CA PRO A 65 2.79 -14.35 -4.12
C PRO A 65 4.29 -14.12 -4.36
N ASN A 66 4.72 -13.75 -5.57
CA ASN A 66 6.14 -13.65 -5.93
C ASN A 66 6.50 -12.23 -6.40
N GLY A 67 7.72 -11.79 -6.07
CA GLY A 67 8.28 -10.49 -6.46
C GLY A 67 8.78 -9.64 -5.28
N ALA A 68 9.45 -8.53 -5.59
CA ALA A 68 10.06 -7.64 -4.59
C ALA A 68 9.02 -7.09 -3.58
N SER A 69 7.84 -6.67 -4.06
CA SER A 69 6.76 -6.18 -3.20
C SER A 69 6.15 -7.28 -2.33
N ALA A 70 6.07 -8.52 -2.83
CA ALA A 70 5.56 -9.65 -2.07
C ALA A 70 6.48 -10.00 -0.88
N ASN A 71 7.80 -9.90 -1.06
CA ASN A 71 8.74 -10.08 0.04
C ASN A 71 8.54 -9.00 1.14
N ARG A 72 8.36 -7.73 0.73
CA ARG A 72 8.04 -6.63 1.67
C ARG A 72 6.73 -6.88 2.43
N LEU A 73 5.66 -7.28 1.72
CA LEU A 73 4.36 -7.56 2.35
C LEU A 73 4.44 -8.70 3.36
N ARG A 74 5.21 -9.77 3.06
CA ARG A 74 5.45 -10.86 4.02
C ARG A 74 6.23 -10.38 5.24
N ALA A 75 7.29 -9.59 5.04
CA ALA A 75 8.06 -9.03 6.14
C ALA A 75 7.19 -8.14 7.05
N PHE A 76 6.28 -7.34 6.46
CA PHE A 76 5.31 -6.56 7.21
C PHE A 76 4.37 -7.45 8.03
N LEU A 77 3.80 -8.49 7.41
CA LEU A 77 2.90 -9.44 8.08
C LEU A 77 3.59 -10.30 9.15
N ALA A 78 4.90 -10.50 9.07
CA ALA A 78 5.70 -11.24 10.04
C ALA A 78 6.14 -10.38 11.23
N SER A 79 5.98 -9.06 11.15
CA SER A 79 6.31 -8.09 12.21
C SER A 79 5.08 -7.67 13.03
N GLU A 80 3.96 -8.38 12.87
CA GLU A 80 2.77 -8.36 13.74
C GLU A 80 2.85 -9.50 14.74
#